data_AF-A0A1W5ZRC5-F1
#
_entry.id   AF-A0A1W5ZRC5-F1
#
_cell.length_a   1.000
_cell.length_b   1.000
_cell.length_c   1.000
_cell.angle_alpha   90.00
_cell.angle_beta   90.00
_cell.angle_gamma   90.00
#
_symmetry.space_group_name_H-M   'P 1'
#
loop_
_entity.id
_entity.type
_entity.pdbx_description
1 polymer ?
#
loop_
_entity_poly.entity_id
_entity_poly.type
_entity_poly.pdbx_seq_one_letter_code
_entity_poly.pdbx_strand_id
1 'polypeptide(L)' 'MWHTLLVISASIGIFLLEFPRMKRAKKKKEMWYFTILLFIMTFIAVLESRGVELPNPLDYIQSFYRAIHSWFGF' A
#
# COMPACT_ATOMS: atom_id res chain seq x y z
N MET A 1 5.75 -2.75 18.97
CA MET A 1 6.97 -3.34 18.33
C MET A 1 6.71 -4.70 17.70
N TRP A 2 5.94 -5.59 18.34
CA TRP A 2 5.63 -6.93 17.79
C TRP A 2 4.86 -6.89 16.45
N HIS A 3 3.90 -5.97 16.29
CA HIS A 3 3.13 -5.82 15.05
C HIS A 3 3.99 -5.46 13.84
N THR A 4 4.98 -4.58 14.01
CA THR A 4 5.90 -4.20 12.93
C THR A 4 6.72 -5.39 12.44
N LEU A 5 7.20 -6.23 13.36
CA LEU A 5 7.94 -7.45 13.01
C LEU A 5 7.04 -8.45 12.27
N LEU A 6 5.79 -8.61 12.70
CA LEU A 6 4.80 -9.44 12.00
C LEU A 6 4.56 -8.95 10.58
N VAL A 7 4.30 -7.66 10.38
CA VAL A 7 4.08 -7.05 9.06
C VAL A 7 5.30 -7.27 8.16
N ILE A 8 6.51 -7.01 8.64
CA ILE A 8 7.73 -7.21 7.86
C ILE A 8 7.91 -8.69 7.49
N SER A 9 7.70 -9.61 8.44
CA SER A 9 7.83 -11.04 8.19
C SER A 9 6.81 -11.54 7.15
N ALA A 10 5.56 -11.06 7.22
CA ALA A 10 4.52 -11.39 6.27
C ALA A 10 4.85 -10.85 4.87
N SER A 11 5.29 -9.59 4.75
CA SER A 11 5.69 -9.00 3.48
C SER A 11 6.88 -9.73 2.84
N ILE A 12 7.87 -10.14 3.64
CA ILE A 12 8.99 -10.97 3.15
C ILE A 12 8.48 -12.33 2.67
N GLY A 13 7.58 -12.98 3.41
CA GLY A 13 6.98 -14.25 3.01
C GLY A 13 6.23 -14.15 1.67
N ILE A 14 5.40 -13.11 1.52
CA ILE A 14 4.68 -12.82 0.27
C ILE A 14 5.66 -12.60 -0.88
N PHE A 15 6.71 -11.81 -0.66
CA PHE A 15 7.75 -11.56 -1.67
C PHE A 15 8.44 -12.86 -2.08
N LEU A 16 8.86 -13.69 -1.13
CA LEU A 16 9.55 -14.96 -1.39
C LEU A 16 8.69 -15.99 -2.14
N LEU A 17 7.37 -15.96 -1.98
CA LEU A 17 6.45 -16.84 -2.69
C LEU A 17 6.15 -16.34 -4.11
N GLU A 18 5.80 -15.06 -4.24
CA GLU A 18 5.30 -14.51 -5.51
C GLU A 18 6.44 -14.13 -6.46
N PHE A 19 7.55 -13.59 -5.95
CA PHE A 19 8.69 -13.14 -6.76
C PHE A 19 9.30 -14.25 -7.63
N PRO A 20 9.64 -15.45 -7.13
CA PRO A 20 10.17 -16.52 -7.98
C PRO A 20 9.12 -17.07 -8.94
N ARG A 21 7.82 -16.98 -8.60
CA ARG A 21 6.72 -17.37 -9.49
C ARG A 21 6.66 -16.44 -10.71
N MET A 22 6.69 -15.13 -10.48
CA MET A 22 6.68 -14.12 -11.55
C MET A 22 8.00 -14.07 -12.34
N LYS A 23 9.15 -14.31 -11.69
CA LYS A 23 10.45 -14.42 -12.36
C LYS A 23 10.46 -15.58 -13.35
N ARG A 24 9.91 -16.75 -12.96
CA ARG A 24 9.76 -17.92 -13.84
C ARG A 24 8.84 -17.64 -15.03
N ALA A 25 7.79 -16.86 -14.83
CA ALA A 25 6.87 -16.44 -15.90
C ALA A 25 7.44 -15.36 -16.84
N LYS A 26 8.70 -14.91 -16.67
CA LYS A 26 9.37 -13.84 -17.43
C LYS A 26 8.60 -12.50 -17.47
N LYS A 27 7.64 -12.29 -16.56
CA LYS A 27 6.78 -11.12 -16.51
C LYS A 27 7.45 -9.96 -15.77
N LYS A 28 8.46 -9.35 -16.41
CA LYS A 28 9.28 -8.28 -15.79
C LYS A 28 8.48 -7.03 -15.40
N LYS A 29 7.49 -6.63 -16.18
CA LYS A 29 6.62 -5.47 -15.85
C LYS A 29 5.77 -5.74 -14.61
N GLU A 30 5.09 -6.89 -14.56
CA GLU A 30 4.23 -7.26 -13.42
C GLU A 30 5.04 -7.41 -12.12
N MET A 31 6.26 -7.96 -12.17
CA MET A 31 7.15 -7.99 -11.01
C MET A 31 7.45 -6.60 -10.44
N TRP A 32 7.65 -5.62 -11.33
CA TRP A 32 7.98 -4.25 -10.90
C TRP A 32 6.79 -3.59 -10.19
N TYR A 33 5.59 -3.69 -10.78
CA TYR A 33 4.37 -3.22 -10.14
C TYR A 33 4.11 -3.92 -8.81
N PHE A 34 4.25 -5.25 -8.76
CA PHE A 34 4.09 -6.01 -7.53
C PHE A 34 5.05 -5.56 -6.43
N THR A 35 6.34 -5.41 -6.76
CA THR A 35 7.36 -5.05 -5.78
C THR A 35 7.12 -3.65 -5.22
N ILE A 36 6.77 -2.69 -6.09
CA ILE A 36 6.44 -1.32 -5.66
C ILE A 36 5.18 -1.30 -4.80
N LEU A 37 4.13 -2.00 -5.21
CA LEU A 37 2.89 -2.05 -4.46
C LEU A 37 3.10 -2.68 -3.08
N LEU A 38 3.82 -3.80 -3.02
CA LEU A 38 4.16 -4.48 -1.78
C LEU A 38 5.00 -3.57 -0.87
N PHE A 39 5.97 -2.85 -1.43
CA PHE A 39 6.79 -1.91 -0.69
C PHE A 39 5.96 -0.76 -0.10
N ILE A 40 5.11 -0.12 -0.91
CA ILE A 40 4.23 0.97 -0.46
C ILE A 40 3.30 0.49 0.65
N MET A 41 2.63 -0.65 0.46
CA MET A 41 1.71 -1.19 1.46
C MET A 41 2.41 -1.57 2.75
N THR A 42 3.61 -2.17 2.66
CA THR A 42 4.43 -2.48 3.84
C THR A 42 4.84 -1.20 4.56
N PHE A 43 5.24 -0.17 3.83
CA PHE A 43 5.63 1.11 4.40
C PHE A 43 4.47 1.79 5.16
N ILE A 44 3.28 1.84 4.54
CA ILE A 44 2.06 2.35 5.18
C ILE A 44 1.73 1.55 6.45
N ALA A 45 1.72 0.22 6.37
CA ALA A 45 1.42 -0.63 7.52
C ALA A 45 2.45 -0.47 8.66
N VAL A 46 3.72 -0.22 8.34
CA VAL A 46 4.75 0.08 9.34
C VAL A 46 4.48 1.43 10.00
N LEU A 47 4.15 2.48 9.24
CA LEU A 47 3.78 3.79 9.78
C LEU A 47 2.56 3.71 10.71
N GLU A 48 1.52 2.99 10.28
CA GLU A 48 0.32 2.73 11.08
C GLU A 48 0.68 2.02 12.39
N SER A 49 1.54 0.99 12.32
CA SER A 49 1.99 0.24 13.51
C SER A 49 2.78 1.09 14.52
N ARG A 50 3.30 2.23 14.09
CA ARG A 50 4.03 3.20 14.92
C ARG A 50 3.11 4.28 15.49
N GLY A 51 1.80 4.20 15.22
CA GLY A 51 0.83 5.20 15.64
C GLY A 51 0.97 6.52 14.88
N VAL A 52 1.61 6.51 13.71
CA VAL A 52 1.58 7.67 12.83
C VAL A 52 0.15 7.79 12.31
N GLU A 53 -0.48 8.93 12.56
CA GLU A 53 -1.79 9.26 12.01
C GLU A 53 -1.67 9.36 10.50
N LEU A 54 -1.96 8.24 9.83
CA LEU A 54 -2.09 8.21 8.39
C LEU A 54 -3.34 9.01 8.04
N PRO A 55 -3.23 9.97 7.10
CA PRO A 55 -4.37 10.79 6.74
C PRO A 55 -5.48 9.87 6.21
N ASN A 56 -6.67 10.01 6.81
CA ASN A 56 -7.78 9.11 6.55
C ASN A 56 -8.19 9.21 5.07
N PRO A 57 -8.24 8.10 4.31
CA PRO A 57 -8.71 8.11 2.94
C PRO A 57 -10.10 8.74 2.81
N LEU A 58 -10.94 8.58 3.84
CA LEU A 58 -12.26 9.16 3.90
C LEU A 58 -12.21 10.71 3.89
N ASP A 59 -11.20 11.31 4.52
CA ASP A 59 -11.01 12.76 4.54
C ASP A 59 -10.61 13.28 3.16
N TYR A 60 -9.77 12.53 2.45
CA TYR A 60 -9.45 12.85 1.05
C TYR A 60 -10.68 12.73 0.14
N ILE A 61 -11.47 11.66 0.30
CA ILE A 61 -12.71 11.48 -0.46
C ILE A 61 -13.68 12.63 -0.14
N GLN A 62 -13.84 13.01 1.13
CA GLN A 62 -14.65 14.15 1.52
C GLN A 62 -14.13 15.46 0.92
N SER A 63 -12.81 15.69 0.94
CA SER A 63 -12.21 16.89 0.33
C SER A 63 -12.46 16.95 -1.19
N PHE A 64 -12.39 15.80 -1.86
CA PHE A 64 -12.67 15.68 -3.29
C PHE A 64 -14.14 15.95 -3.60
N TYR A 65 -15.05 15.36 -2.82
CA TYR A 65 -16.48 15.63 -2.96
C TYR A 65 -16.85 17.08 -2.65
N ARG A 66 -16.25 17.68 -1.61
CA ARG A 66 -16.42 19.12 -1.33
C ARG A 66 -15.91 19.98 -2.48
N ALA A 67 -14.76 19.64 -3.07
CA ALA A 67 -14.20 20.35 -4.20
C ALA A 67 -15.13 20.25 -5.43
N ILE A 68 -15.60 19.04 -5.76
CA ILE A 68 -16.59 18.83 -6.83
C ILE A 68 -17.87 19.61 -6.56
N HIS A 69 -18.41 19.53 -5.35
CA HIS A 69 -19.62 20.26 -4.96
C HIS A 69 -19.42 21.78 -5.08
N SER A 70 -18.27 22.29 -4.66
CA SER A 70 -17.94 23.71 -4.84
C SER A 70 -17.79 24.13 -6.30
N TRP A 71 -17.39 23.20 -7.18
CA TRP A 71 -17.16 23.49 -8.59
C TRP A 71 -18.43 23.37 -9.43
N PHE A 72 -19.33 22.44 -9.09
CA PHE A 72 -20.56 22.15 -9.83
C PHE A 72 -21.84 22.69 -9.18
N GLY A 73 -21.79 23.15 -7.93
CA GLY A 73 -22.82 23.98 -7.28
C GLY A 73 -24.26 23.52 -7.50
N PHE A 74 -24.62 22.35 -6.95
CA PHE A 74 -26.02 21.96 -6.75
C PHE A 74 -26.39 22.01 -5.28
#